data_AF-A0A918CMD3-F1
#
_entry.id   AF-A0A918CMD3-F1
#
_cell.length_a   1.000
_cell.length_b   1.000
_cell.length_c   1.000
_cell.angle_alpha   90.00
_cell.angle_beta   90.00
_cell.angle_gamma   90.00
#
_symmetry.space_group_name_H-M   'P 1'
#
loop_
_entity.id
_entity.type
_entity.pdbx_description
1 polymer ?
#
loop_
_entity_poly.entity_id
_entity_poly.type
_entity_poly.pdbx_seq_one_letter_code
_entity_poly.pdbx_strand_id
1 'polypeptide(L)' 'MLTQVLKPNAKLQQPIPGDIDTALNALVKLSGISKRSIVAEALRCYLVEQGVLPATSQPIQPTLARGVLAADRKERTR' A
#
# COMPACT_ATOMS: atom_id res chain seq x y z
N MET A 1 -30.45 11.10 -2.84
CA MET A 1 -29.21 10.40 -3.22
C MET A 1 -28.07 11.02 -2.43
N LEU A 2 -27.39 10.25 -1.57
CA LEU A 2 -26.29 10.76 -0.76
C LEU A 2 -25.02 10.79 -1.59
N THR A 3 -24.72 11.95 -2.17
CA THR A 3 -23.42 12.20 -2.80
C THR A 3 -22.37 12.30 -1.68
N GLN A 4 -21.85 11.16 -1.25
CA GLN A 4 -20.70 11.15 -0.35
C GLN A 4 -19.52 11.75 -1.11
N VAL A 5 -19.15 12.98 -0.75
CA VAL A 5 -17.91 13.61 -1.19
C VAL A 5 -16.76 12.80 -0.59
N LEU A 6 -16.27 11.80 -1.33
CA LEU A 6 -15.08 11.05 -0.98
C LEU A 6 -13.91 12.05 -0.93
N LYS A 7 -13.45 12.36 0.28
CA LYS A 7 -12.30 13.25 0.46
C LYS A 7 -11.08 12.61 -0.23
N PRO A 8 -10.35 13.34 -1.09
CA PRO A 8 -9.09 12.84 -1.62
C PRO A 8 -8.15 12.58 -0.44
N ASN A 9 -7.68 11.33 -0.31
CA ASN A 9 -6.90 10.79 0.82
C ASN A 9 -7.67 10.38 2.09
N ALA A 10 -8.91 9.91 1.99
CA ALA A 10 -9.53 9.17 3.09
C ALA A 10 -8.60 8.00 3.52
N LYS A 11 -8.28 7.92 4.83
CA LYS A 11 -7.47 6.85 5.38
C LYS A 11 -8.36 5.66 5.71
N LEU A 12 -8.10 4.50 5.10
CA LEU A 12 -8.69 3.24 5.49
C LEU A 12 -7.87 2.64 6.64
N GLN A 13 -8.51 2.43 7.79
CA GLN A 13 -7.91 1.70 8.91
C GLN A 13 -8.44 0.27 8.87
N GLN A 14 -7.64 -0.64 8.31
CA GLN A 14 -7.98 -2.06 8.24
C GLN A 14 -6.84 -2.89 8.82
N PRO A 15 -7.11 -3.73 9.83
CA PRO A 15 -6.12 -4.68 10.31
C PRO A 15 -5.82 -5.69 9.19
N ILE A 16 -4.54 -6.02 9.03
CA ILE A 16 -4.10 -7.06 8.11
C ILE A 16 -3.44 -8.21 8.89
N PRO A 17 -3.52 -9.44 8.39
CA PRO A 17 -2.74 -10.57 8.90
C PRO A 17 -1.24 -10.25 9.03
N GLY A 18 -0.61 -10.76 10.09
CA GLY A 18 0.77 -10.41 10.45
C GLY A 18 1.83 -10.96 9.49
N ASP A 19 1.55 -12.08 8.83
CA ASP A 19 2.34 -12.65 7.75
C ASP A 19 2.35 -11.72 6.52
N ILE A 20 1.19 -11.17 6.15
CA ILE A 20 1.07 -10.18 5.06
C ILE A 20 1.85 -8.90 5.41
N ASP A 21 1.72 -8.39 6.64
CA ASP A 21 2.52 -7.22 7.06
C ASP A 21 4.02 -7.50 6.99
N THR A 22 4.44 -8.70 7.38
CA THR A 22 5.85 -9.13 7.33
C THR A 22 6.36 -9.18 5.89
N ALA A 23 5.60 -9.78 4.97
CA ALA A 23 5.94 -9.83 3.56
C ALA A 23 6.02 -8.42 2.93
N LEU A 24 5.07 -7.54 3.26
CA LEU A 24 5.09 -6.14 2.82
C LEU A 24 6.32 -5.40 3.36
N ASN A 25 6.69 -5.58 4.63
CA ASN A 25 7.91 -5.00 5.19
C ASN A 25 9.17 -5.48 4.44
N ALA A 26 9.26 -6.77 4.12
CA ALA A 26 10.39 -7.32 3.37
C ALA A 26 10.47 -6.71 1.96
N LEU A 27 9.34 -6.57 1.26
CA LEU A 27 9.28 -5.91 -0.04
C LEU A 27 9.73 -4.44 0.01
N VAL A 28 9.35 -3.71 1.06
CA VAL A 28 9.84 -2.35 1.26
C VAL A 28 11.35 -2.32 1.47
N LYS A 29 11.91 -3.24 2.27
CA LYS A 29 13.36 -3.34 2.51
C LYS A 29 14.13 -3.61 1.21
N LEU A 30 13.62 -4.49 0.36
CA LEU A 30 14.27 -4.87 -0.90
C LEU A 30 14.18 -3.78 -1.97
N SER A 31 13.02 -3.14 -2.10
CA SER A 31 12.75 -2.19 -3.20
C SER A 31 12.99 -0.72 -2.84
N GLY A 32 12.97 -0.36 -1.55
CA GLY A 32 12.93 1.03 -1.09
C GLY A 32 11.58 1.73 -1.33
N ILE A 33 10.59 1.06 -1.90
CA ILE A 33 9.27 1.61 -2.22
C ILE A 33 8.37 1.51 -0.99
N SER A 34 7.57 2.54 -0.73
CA SER A 34 6.66 2.59 0.42
C SER A 34 5.55 1.53 0.34
N LYS A 35 5.15 0.99 1.49
CA LYS A 35 3.99 0.08 1.60
C LYS A 35 2.74 0.66 0.93
N ARG A 36 2.51 1.96 1.08
CA ARG A 36 1.35 2.65 0.48
C ARG A 36 1.36 2.49 -1.05
N SER A 37 2.51 2.74 -1.70
CA SER A 37 2.60 2.59 -3.16
C SER A 37 2.45 1.15 -3.60
N ILE A 38 3.06 0.19 -2.88
CA ILE A 38 2.94 -1.24 -3.19
C ILE A 38 1.49 -1.69 -3.12
N VAL A 39 0.80 -1.38 -2.02
CA VAL A 39 -0.60 -1.77 -1.82
C VAL A 39 -1.53 -1.06 -2.80
N ALA A 40 -1.30 0.22 -3.08
CA ALA A 40 -2.11 0.97 -4.04
C ALA A 40 -1.98 0.42 -5.46
N GLU A 41 -0.77 0.05 -5.90
CA GLU A 41 -0.56 -0.54 -7.22
C GLU A 41 -1.14 -1.96 -7.29
N ALA A 42 -0.92 -2.78 -6.27
CA ALA A 42 -1.51 -4.13 -6.21
C ALA A 42 -3.05 -4.08 -6.28
N LEU A 43 -3.67 -3.13 -5.56
CA LEU A 43 -5.11 -2.91 -5.62
C LEU A 43 -5.56 -2.45 -7.01
N ARG A 44 -4.81 -1.54 -7.65
CA ARG A 44 -5.11 -1.10 -9.02
C ARG A 44 -5.09 -2.29 -9.99
N CYS A 45 -4.03 -3.10 -9.97
CA CYS A 45 -3.91 -4.29 -10.81
C CYS A 45 -5.09 -5.24 -10.60
N TYR A 46 -5.40 -5.57 -9.35
CA TYR A 46 -6.54 -6.43 -9.01
C TYR A 46 -7.86 -5.86 -9.56
N LEU A 47 -8.13 -4.57 -9.36
CA LEU A 47 -9.37 -3.95 -9.84
C LEU A 47 -9.45 -3.88 -11.37
N VAL A 48 -8.31 -3.75 -12.08
CA VAL A 48 -8.27 -3.84 -13.54
C VAL A 48 -8.56 -5.27 -14.00
N GLU A 49 -7.95 -6.27 -13.39
CA GLU A 49 -8.17 -7.69 -13.69
C GLU A 49 -9.63 -8.12 -13.46
N GLN A 50 -10.26 -7.59 -12.42
CA GLN A 50 -11.69 -7.82 -12.13
C GLN A 50 -12.64 -6.98 -13.01
N GLY A 51 -12.12 -6.13 -13.90
CA GLY A 51 -12.93 -5.25 -14.75
C GLY A 51 -13.63 -4.11 -14.03
N VAL A 52 -13.27 -3.84 -12.77
CA VAL A 52 -13.79 -2.71 -11.97
C VAL A 52 -13.15 -1.39 -12.42
N LEU A 53 -11.88 -1.43 -12.79
CA LEU A 53 -11.16 -0.32 -13.40
C LEU A 53 -10.89 -0.61 -14.89
N PRO A 54 -10.92 0.40 -15.77
CA PRO A 54 -10.56 0.21 -17.17
C PRO A 54 -9.08 -0.13 -17.29
N ALA A 55 -8.71 -0.93 -18.30
CA ALA A 55 -7.32 -1.30 -18.60
C ALA A 55 -6.40 -0.10 -18.88
N THR A 56 -6.97 1.05 -19.24
CA THR A 56 -6.25 2.32 -19.45
C THR A 56 -5.92 3.06 -18.14
N SER A 57 -6.32 2.52 -16.99
CA SER A 57 -6.05 3.12 -15.68
C SER A 57 -4.56 3.22 -15.42
N GLN A 58 -4.08 4.45 -15.20
CA GLN A 58 -2.64 4.72 -15.05
C GLN A 58 -2.04 3.99 -13.84
N PRO A 59 -0.81 3.45 -13.97
CA PRO A 59 -0.07 2.90 -12.85
C PRO A 59 0.15 3.91 -11.73
N ILE A 60 0.09 3.44 -10.49
CA ILE A 60 0.45 4.24 -9.32
C ILE A 60 1.97 4.39 -9.29
N GLN A 61 2.44 5.63 -9.36
CA GLN A 61 3.87 5.89 -9.29
C GLN A 61 4.45 5.44 -7.94
N PRO A 62 5.59 4.72 -7.96
CA PRO A 62 6.24 4.29 -6.73
C PRO A 62 6.75 5.52 -5.97
N THR A 63 6.44 5.56 -4.66
CA THR A 63 6.96 6.57 -3.75
C THR A 63 7.93 5.91 -2.79
N LEU A 64 9.05 6.59 -2.50
CA LEU A 64 10.06 6.05 -1.60
C LEU A 64 9.53 5.93 -0.16
N ALA A 65 9.96 4.88 0.53
CA ALA A 65 9.76 4.76 1.96
C ALA A 65 10.51 5.89 2.69
N ARG A 66 9.85 6.52 3.68
CA ARG A 66 10.48 7.58 4.51
C ARG A 66 10.87 7.00 5.86
N GLY A 67 12.13 7.24 6.26
CA GLY A 67 12.63 6.89 7.60
C GLY A 67 12.96 5.41 7.81
N VAL A 68 13.28 5.06 9.06
CA VAL A 68 13.54 3.68 9.50
C VAL A 68 12.23 2.91 9.58
N LEU A 69 12.16 1.70 9.02
CA LEU A 69 10.93 0.91 9.03
C LEU A 69 10.56 0.54 10.46
N ALA A 70 9.25 0.48 10.75
CA ALA A 70 8.77 0.06 12.07
C ALA A 70 9.31 -1.34 12.47
N ALA A 71 9.57 -2.19 11.48
CA ALA A 71 10.22 -3.49 11.65
C ALA A 71 11.65 -3.37 12.22
N ASP A 72 12.43 -2.39 11.78
CA ASP A 72 13.82 -2.18 12.24
C ASP A 72 13.88 -1.60 13.65
N ARG A 73 12.83 -0.89 14.10
CA ARG A 73 12.76 -0.34 15.46
C ARG A 73 12.61 -1.44 16.52
N LYS A 74 11.99 -2.57 16.19
CA LYS A 74 11.89 -3.74 17.08
C LYS A 74 13.22 -4.49 17.25
N GLU A 75 14.10 -4.41 16.25
CA GLU A 75 15.38 -5.13 16.26
C GLU A 75 16.44 -4.41 17.11
N ARG A 76 16.37 -3.07 17.19
CA ARG A 76 17.29 -2.23 17.97
C ARG A 76 17.09 -2.22 19.49
N THR A 77 16.06 -2.92 20.00
CA THR A 77 15.71 -2.96 21.43
C THR A 77 15.96 -4.31 22.07
N ARG A 78 16.71 -5.19 21.39
CA ARG A 78 17.25 -6.44 21.94
C ARG A 78 18.76 -6.35 22.08
#